data_AF-A0A2D3T9A5-F1
#
_entry.id   AF-A0A2D3T9A5-F1
#
_cell.length_a   1.000
_cell.length_b   1.000
_cell.length_c   1.000
_cell.angle_alpha   90.00
_cell.angle_beta   90.00
_cell.angle_gamma   90.00
#
_symmetry.space_group_name_H-M   'P 1'
#
loop_
_entity.id
_entity.type
_entity.pdbx_description
1 polymer ?
#
loop_
_entity_poly.entity_id
_entity_poly.type
_entity_poly.pdbx_seq_one_letter_code
_entity_poly.pdbx_strand_id
1 'polypeptide(L)'
;MGQVAFDTLQATEDLETVGMSREHARAISLIVRRSHEVADVATKADIADVKRDIADVRKDLSAEIADVRKDLSAEIADVRKDLSAEIADVRKDLSAEIADVRKDLSAEIADVRKDLSAEIADVRKDLSAEIADVRKDLSAEIADVRKDMKIQSEKVDAQFADVRKDIDTRFEKVDAQFADIRKDMNNKLEKLGLSLTIKMGGMIGFLVVSIGLMLKYLR
;
A
#
# COMPACT_ATOMS: atom_id res chain seq x y z
N MET A 1 74.27 36.91 62.00
CA MET A 1 74.56 37.76 63.17
C MET A 1 74.73 36.81 64.33
N GLY A 2 75.96 36.71 64.85
CA GLY A 2 76.26 35.84 65.99
C GLY A 2 75.38 36.19 67.17
N GLN A 3 75.17 35.24 68.09
CA GLN A 3 74.78 35.58 69.45
C GLN A 3 75.62 36.79 69.86
N VAL A 4 74.98 37.92 70.13
CA VAL A 4 75.69 39.03 70.75
C VAL A 4 76.06 38.49 72.12
N ALA A 5 77.33 38.12 72.28
CA ALA A 5 77.82 37.61 73.55
C ALA A 5 77.50 38.67 74.60
N PHE A 6 76.74 38.29 75.63
CA PHE A 6 76.43 39.20 76.72
C PHE A 6 77.73 39.47 77.47
N ASP A 7 78.28 40.67 77.29
CA ASP A 7 79.51 41.08 77.95
C ASP A 7 79.22 41.36 79.43
N THR A 8 79.50 40.36 80.26
CA THR A 8 79.29 40.45 81.70
C THR A 8 80.15 41.52 82.37
N LEU A 9 81.31 41.86 81.80
CA LEU A 9 82.21 42.85 82.38
C LEU A 9 81.65 44.24 82.10
N GLN A 10 81.36 44.55 80.83
CA GLN A 10 80.76 45.83 80.43
C GLN A 10 79.42 46.06 81.14
N ALA A 11 78.55 45.05 81.20
CA ALA A 11 77.28 45.16 81.91
C ALA A 11 77.43 45.40 83.42
N THR A 12 78.49 44.85 84.04
CA THR A 12 78.78 45.10 85.46
C THR A 12 79.27 46.53 85.67
N GLU A 13 80.15 47.04 84.80
CA GLU A 13 80.66 48.41 84.86
C GLU A 13 79.54 49.44 84.65
N ASP A 14 78.67 49.22 83.67
CA ASP A 14 77.51 50.10 83.41
C ASP A 14 76.58 50.17 84.63
N LEU A 15 76.33 49.06 85.31
CA LEU A 15 75.52 49.01 86.54
C LEU A 15 76.21 49.71 87.73
N GLU A 16 77.53 49.65 87.84
CA GLU A 16 78.29 50.40 88.84
C GLU A 16 78.20 51.92 88.61
N THR A 17 78.19 52.39 87.35
CA THR A 17 78.07 53.83 87.04
C THR A 17 76.73 54.46 87.45
N VAL A 18 75.65 53.66 87.49
CA VAL A 18 74.33 54.09 87.97
C VAL A 18 74.15 53.90 89.49
N GLY A 19 75.23 53.60 90.21
CA GLY A 19 75.27 53.59 91.68
C GLY A 19 74.98 52.25 92.35
N MET A 20 74.94 51.13 91.62
CA MET A 20 74.88 49.80 92.26
C MET A 20 76.25 49.38 92.83
N SER A 21 76.25 48.65 93.95
CA SER A 21 77.49 48.04 94.44
C SER A 21 77.99 46.96 93.49
N ARG A 22 79.31 46.82 93.42
CA ARG A 22 80.00 45.82 92.59
C ARG A 22 79.50 44.39 92.79
N GLU A 23 79.11 44.01 94.01
CA GLU A 23 78.54 42.67 94.24
C GLU A 23 77.16 42.51 93.59
N HIS A 24 76.29 43.51 93.73
CA HIS A 24 74.95 43.47 93.13
C HIS A 24 75.03 43.56 91.60
N ALA A 25 75.91 44.41 91.04
CA ALA A 25 76.11 44.55 89.61
C ALA A 25 76.56 43.23 88.97
N ARG A 26 77.51 42.53 89.61
CA ARG A 26 77.95 41.18 89.21
C ARG A 26 76.85 40.14 89.34
N ALA A 27 76.07 40.18 90.42
CA ALA A 27 75.00 39.21 90.63
C ALA A 27 73.92 39.34 89.52
N ILE A 28 73.52 40.57 89.18
CA ILE A 28 72.55 40.83 88.10
C ILE A 28 73.12 40.42 86.73
N SER A 29 74.36 40.81 86.40
CA SER A 29 74.98 40.46 85.12
C SER A 29 75.12 38.94 84.93
N LEU A 30 75.46 38.20 85.99
CA LEU A 30 75.50 36.73 85.97
C LEU A 30 74.13 36.08 85.83
N ILE A 31 73.08 36.62 86.48
CA ILE A 31 71.70 36.13 86.33
C ILE A 31 71.22 36.33 84.89
N VAL A 32 71.46 37.50 84.31
CA VAL A 32 71.08 37.82 82.92
C VAL A 32 71.83 36.91 81.95
N ARG A 33 73.15 36.73 82.10
CA ARG A 33 73.94 35.81 81.28
C ARG A 33 73.36 34.38 81.34
N ARG A 34 73.10 33.88 82.55
CA ARG A 34 72.56 32.53 82.74
C ARG A 34 71.17 32.38 82.12
N SER A 35 70.33 33.42 82.19
CA SER A 35 69.02 33.43 81.53
C SER A 35 69.12 33.35 80.00
N HIS A 36 70.19 33.89 79.41
CA HIS A 36 70.46 33.80 77.97
C HIS A 36 71.15 32.51 77.55
N GLU A 37 71.96 31.88 78.42
CA GLU A 37 72.62 30.59 78.17
C GLU A 37 71.65 29.39 78.17
N VAL A 38 70.53 29.48 78.90
CA VAL A 38 69.52 28.41 79.01
C VAL A 38 68.49 28.46 77.86
N ALA A 39 68.48 29.52 77.07
CA ALA A 39 67.55 29.69 75.95
C ALA A 39 68.08 28.98 74.69
N ASP A 40 67.54 27.80 74.39
CA ASP A 40 67.76 27.10 73.11
C ASP A 40 66.98 27.81 72.00
N VAL A 41 67.59 28.84 71.42
CA VAL A 41 66.95 29.71 70.43
C VAL A 41 67.60 29.54 69.06
N ALA A 42 66.76 29.40 68.04
CA ALA A 42 67.22 29.39 66.65
C ALA A 42 68.00 30.67 66.34
N THR A 43 69.18 30.50 65.75
CA THR A 43 70.02 31.59 65.27
C THR A 43 69.53 32.10 63.91
N LYS A 44 70.07 33.24 63.46
CA LYS A 44 69.80 33.72 62.09
C LYS A 44 70.32 32.78 61.01
N ALA A 45 71.29 31.92 61.32
CA ALA A 45 71.79 30.91 60.40
C ALA A 45 70.76 29.80 60.24
N ASP A 46 70.22 29.27 61.34
CA ASP A 46 69.17 28.24 61.33
C ASP A 46 67.92 28.71 60.55
N ILE A 47 67.51 29.97 60.76
CA ILE A 47 66.41 30.57 59.99
C ILE A 47 66.75 30.69 58.49
N ALA A 48 68.00 30.99 58.15
CA ALA A 48 68.43 31.08 56.75
C ALA A 48 68.45 29.70 56.08
N ASP A 49 68.85 28.66 56.80
CA ASP A 49 68.87 27.29 56.31
C ASP A 49 67.45 26.75 56.13
N VAL A 50 66.56 26.92 57.12
CA VAL A 50 65.14 26.58 56.98
C VAL A 50 64.49 27.34 55.80
N LYS A 51 64.88 28.60 55.55
CA LYS A 51 64.39 29.34 54.38
C LYS A 51 64.88 28.75 53.05
N ARG A 52 66.12 28.23 53.00
CA ARG A 52 66.62 27.51 51.83
C ARG A 52 65.86 26.21 51.65
N ASP A 53 65.71 25.41 52.69
CA ASP A 53 64.98 24.15 52.64
C ASP A 53 63.53 24.35 52.15
N ILE A 54 62.85 25.39 52.67
CA ILE A 54 61.50 25.75 52.20
C ILE A 54 61.51 26.17 50.72
N ALA A 55 62.53 26.91 50.27
CA ALA A 55 62.64 27.32 48.87
C ALA A 55 62.88 26.11 47.96
N ASP A 56 63.72 25.17 48.38
CA ASP A 56 64.02 23.94 47.64
C ASP A 56 62.78 23.04 47.58
N VAL A 57 62.10 22.79 48.71
CA VAL A 57 60.84 22.03 48.73
C VAL A 57 59.78 22.67 47.84
N ARG A 58 59.66 24.01 47.83
CA ARG A 58 58.72 24.70 46.93
C ARG A 58 59.07 24.51 45.47
N LYS A 59 60.36 24.51 45.13
CA LYS A 59 60.83 24.30 43.77
C LYS A 59 60.55 22.88 43.32
N ASP A 60 60.85 21.89 44.16
CA ASP A 60 60.60 20.48 43.88
C ASP A 60 59.11 20.20 43.70
N LEU A 61 58.27 20.69 44.61
CA LEU A 61 56.81 20.56 44.50
C LEU A 61 56.27 21.23 43.23
N SER A 62 56.83 22.38 42.84
CA SER A 62 56.43 23.05 41.59
C SER A 62 56.80 22.23 40.36
N ALA A 63 57.95 21.54 40.39
CA ALA A 63 58.37 20.64 39.32
C ALA A 63 57.47 19.39 39.26
N GLU A 64 57.20 18.74 40.39
CA GLU A 64 56.29 17.59 40.46
C GLU A 64 54.88 17.93 39.96
N ILE A 65 54.34 19.10 40.34
CA ILE A 65 53.04 19.57 39.84
C ILE A 65 53.07 19.78 38.32
N ALA A 66 54.19 20.28 37.76
CA ALA A 66 54.32 20.47 36.33
C ALA A 66 54.37 19.13 35.58
N ASP A 67 55.08 18.14 36.13
CA ASP A 67 55.17 16.80 35.57
C ASP A 67 53.82 16.09 35.61
N VAL A 68 53.12 16.10 36.76
CA VAL A 68 51.76 15.54 36.87
C VAL A 68 50.79 16.17 35.88
N ARG A 69 50.86 17.50 35.67
CA ARG A 69 50.02 18.18 34.67
C ARG A 69 50.33 17.75 33.25
N LYS A 70 51.61 17.52 32.94
CA LYS A 70 52.05 17.06 31.63
C LYS A 70 51.56 15.63 31.37
N ASP A 71 51.72 14.74 32.34
CA ASP A 71 51.29 13.34 32.24
C ASP A 71 49.78 13.26 32.09
N LEU A 72 49.01 13.98 32.92
CA LEU A 72 47.56 14.03 32.79
C LEU A 72 47.10 14.58 31.43
N SER A 73 47.82 15.57 30.88
CA SER A 73 47.51 16.10 29.56
C SER A 73 47.76 15.07 28.45
N ALA A 74 48.80 14.25 28.59
CA ALA A 74 49.09 13.16 27.66
C ALA A 74 48.02 12.05 27.76
N GLU A 75 47.66 11.62 28.97
CA GLU A 75 46.61 10.62 29.19
C GLU A 75 45.26 11.08 28.62
N ILE A 76 44.89 12.35 28.82
CA ILE A 76 43.67 12.92 28.24
C ILE A 76 43.73 12.90 26.70
N ALA A 77 44.90 13.16 26.10
CA ALA A 77 45.06 13.12 24.65
C ALA A 77 44.91 11.70 24.10
N ASP A 78 45.49 10.71 24.79
CA ASP A 78 45.39 9.29 24.43
C ASP A 78 43.95 8.80 24.53
N VAL A 79 43.25 9.08 25.64
CA VAL A 79 41.83 8.73 25.80
C VAL A 79 40.96 9.35 24.70
N ARG A 80 41.22 10.60 24.31
CA ARG A 80 40.49 11.26 23.20
C ARG A 80 40.74 10.58 21.86
N LYS A 81 41.97 10.13 21.62
CA LYS A 81 42.34 9.42 20.40
C LYS A 81 41.66 8.06 20.33
N ASP A 82 41.68 7.31 21.43
CA ASP A 82 41.05 6.00 21.50
C ASP A 82 39.54 6.10 21.33
N LEU A 83 38.89 7.04 22.02
CA LEU A 83 37.45 7.29 21.85
C LEU A 83 37.10 7.70 20.42
N SER A 84 37.96 8.48 19.75
CA SER A 84 37.73 8.85 18.35
C SER A 84 37.83 7.65 17.41
N ALA A 85 38.72 6.70 17.69
CA ALA A 85 38.86 5.45 16.95
C ALA A 85 37.63 4.55 17.16
N GLU A 86 37.20 4.35 18.41
CA GLU A 86 36.00 3.56 18.72
C GLU A 86 34.75 4.14 18.05
N ILE A 87 34.57 5.46 18.05
CA ILE A 87 33.46 6.12 17.35
C ILE A 87 33.53 5.86 15.84
N ALA A 88 34.72 5.84 15.24
CA ALA A 88 34.89 5.55 13.82
C ALA A 88 34.52 4.10 13.49
N ASP A 89 34.93 3.16 14.33
CA ASP A 89 34.62 1.74 14.18
C ASP A 89 33.11 1.49 14.32
N VAL A 90 32.45 2.05 15.35
CA VAL A 90 30.99 1.96 15.51
C VAL A 90 30.25 2.52 14.29
N ARG A 91 30.71 3.64 13.72
CA ARG A 91 30.10 4.21 12.50
C ARG A 91 30.27 3.31 11.29
N LYS A 92 31.41 2.63 11.17
CA LYS A 92 31.68 1.69 10.08
C LYS A 92 30.79 0.46 10.20
N ASP A 93 30.67 -0.10 11.39
CA ASP A 93 29.83 -1.27 11.65
C ASP A 93 28.35 -0.96 11.38
N LEU A 94 27.85 0.18 11.89
CA LEU A 94 26.48 0.62 11.60
C LEU A 94 26.23 0.84 10.10
N SER A 95 27.23 1.35 9.37
CA SER A 95 27.11 1.53 7.92
C SER A 95 27.03 0.18 7.18
N ALA A 96 27.75 -0.83 7.66
CA ALA A 96 27.68 -2.19 7.13
C ALA A 96 26.32 -2.83 7.42
N GLU A 97 25.83 -2.76 8.66
CA GLU A 97 24.49 -3.26 9.02
C GLU A 97 23.38 -2.60 8.18
N ILE A 98 23.45 -1.28 7.97
CA ILE A 98 22.49 -0.57 7.10
C ILE A 98 22.56 -1.09 5.66
N ALA A 99 23.76 -1.41 5.15
CA ALA A 99 23.92 -1.95 3.80
C ALA A 99 23.32 -3.36 3.67
N ASP A 100 23.52 -4.20 4.69
CA ASP A 100 22.95 -5.55 4.74
C ASP A 100 21.42 -5.51 4.82
N VAL A 101 20.84 -4.69 5.70
CA VAL A 101 19.38 -4.49 5.79
C VAL A 101 18.79 -4.01 4.45
N ARG A 102 19.47 -3.10 3.75
CA ARG A 102 19.02 -2.64 2.42
C ARG A 102 19.04 -3.75 1.37
N LYS A 103 20.05 -4.62 1.42
CA LYS A 103 20.18 -5.76 0.51
C LYS A 103 19.06 -6.76 0.75
N ASP A 104 18.80 -7.09 2.01
CA ASP A 104 17.73 -8.03 2.40
C ASP A 104 16.36 -7.50 1.99
N LEU A 105 16.07 -6.23 2.29
CA LEU A 105 14.82 -5.59 1.86
C LEU A 105 14.66 -5.56 0.33
N SER A 106 15.75 -5.38 -0.41
CA SER A 106 15.72 -5.42 -1.87
C SER A 106 15.40 -6.82 -2.40
N ALA A 107 15.88 -7.87 -1.73
CA ALA A 107 15.55 -9.26 -2.06
C ALA A 107 14.07 -9.56 -1.76
N GLU A 108 13.57 -9.18 -0.58
CA GLU A 108 12.16 -9.35 -0.21
C GLU A 108 11.22 -8.64 -1.20
N ILE A 109 11.55 -7.42 -1.62
CA ILE A 109 10.78 -6.69 -2.64
C ILE A 109 10.77 -7.44 -3.98
N ALA A 110 11.89 -8.07 -4.36
CA ALA A 110 11.97 -8.84 -5.60
C ALA A 110 11.09 -10.10 -5.54
N ASP A 111 11.08 -10.78 -4.39
CA ASP A 111 10.25 -11.96 -4.16
C ASP A 111 8.75 -11.59 -4.19
N VAL A 112 8.34 -10.54 -3.48
CA VAL A 112 6.95 -10.04 -3.51
C VAL A 112 6.50 -9.69 -4.95
N ARG A 113 7.38 -9.08 -5.76
CA ARG A 113 7.07 -8.76 -7.17
C ARG A 113 6.90 -10.02 -8.01
N LYS A 114 7.71 -11.05 -7.76
CA LYS A 114 7.62 -12.33 -8.47
C LYS A 114 6.31 -13.03 -8.13
N ASP A 115 5.95 -13.09 -6.85
CA ASP A 115 4.71 -13.71 -6.38
C ASP A 115 3.48 -13.00 -6.95
N LEU A 116 3.44 -11.67 -6.89
CA LEU A 116 2.35 -10.89 -7.48
C LEU A 116 2.25 -11.10 -9.01
N SER A 117 3.38 -11.25 -9.70
CA SER A 117 3.38 -11.54 -11.14
C SER A 117 2.81 -12.93 -11.45
N ALA A 118 3.08 -13.92 -10.59
CA ALA A 118 2.50 -15.25 -10.70
C ALA A 118 0.98 -15.23 -10.45
N GLU A 119 0.53 -14.56 -9.38
CA GLU A 119 -0.90 -14.42 -9.09
C GLU A 119 -1.66 -13.73 -10.23
N ILE A 120 -1.10 -12.68 -10.83
CA ILE A 120 -1.69 -12.02 -12.00
C ILE A 120 -1.78 -12.98 -13.21
N ALA A 121 -0.78 -13.84 -13.41
CA ALA A 121 -0.80 -14.81 -14.49
C ALA A 121 -1.89 -15.87 -14.28
N ASP A 122 -2.07 -16.34 -13.05
CA ASP A 122 -3.11 -17.29 -12.69
C ASP A 122 -4.52 -16.69 -12.87
N VAL A 123 -4.76 -15.47 -12.37
CA VAL A 123 -6.03 -14.77 -12.59
C VAL A 123 -6.36 -14.60 -14.08
N ARG A 124 -5.35 -14.29 -14.92
CA ARG A 124 -5.55 -14.19 -16.37
C ARG A 124 -5.90 -15.52 -17.01
N LYS A 125 -5.30 -16.61 -16.54
CA LYS A 125 -5.58 -17.97 -17.02
C LYS A 125 -7.01 -18.37 -16.67
N ASP A 126 -7.43 -18.13 -15.43
CA ASP A 126 -8.77 -18.45 -14.95
C ASP A 126 -9.83 -17.64 -15.72
N LEU A 127 -9.63 -16.34 -15.89
CA LEU A 127 -10.53 -15.50 -16.69
C LEU A 127 -10.60 -15.95 -18.16
N SER A 128 -9.49 -16.42 -18.73
CA SER A 128 -9.47 -16.96 -20.09
C SER A 128 -10.27 -18.25 -20.20
N ALA A 129 -10.24 -19.10 -19.18
CA ALA A 129 -11.05 -20.31 -19.11
C ALA A 129 -12.55 -19.97 -18.98
N GLU A 130 -12.91 -19.06 -18.08
CA GLU A 130 -14.31 -18.61 -17.92
C GLU A 130 -14.86 -18.01 -19.23
N ILE A 131 -14.08 -17.20 -19.94
CA ILE A 131 -14.48 -16.66 -21.26
C ILE A 131 -14.70 -17.78 -22.28
N ALA A 132 -13.87 -18.83 -22.26
CA ALA A 132 -14.02 -19.97 -23.16
C ALA A 132 -15.31 -20.76 -22.86
N ASP A 133 -15.62 -20.96 -21.58
CA ASP A 133 -16.85 -21.63 -21.15
C ASP A 133 -18.09 -20.82 -21.54
N VAL A 134 -18.12 -19.51 -21.28
CA VAL A 134 -19.23 -18.62 -21.70
C VAL A 134 -19.43 -18.66 -23.21
N ARG A 135 -18.35 -18.70 -24.01
CA ARG A 135 -18.46 -18.82 -25.48
C ARG A 135 -19.04 -20.15 -25.91
N LYS A 136 -18.69 -21.24 -25.22
CA LYS A 136 -19.22 -22.57 -25.49
C LYS A 136 -20.71 -22.62 -25.19
N ASP A 137 -21.13 -22.10 -24.04
CA ASP A 137 -22.52 -22.05 -23.63
C ASP A 137 -23.36 -21.22 -24.61
N LEU A 138 -22.89 -20.02 -24.97
CA LEU A 138 -23.56 -19.18 -25.97
C LEU A 138 -23.65 -19.87 -27.34
N SER A 139 -22.62 -20.63 -27.74
CA SER A 139 -22.65 -21.39 -28.99
C SER A 139 -23.69 -22.50 -28.96
N ALA A 140 -23.88 -23.16 -27.81
CA ALA A 140 -24.91 -24.16 -27.61
C ALA A 140 -26.31 -23.53 -27.66
N GLU A 141 -26.54 -22.43 -26.94
CA GLU A 141 -27.81 -21.71 -26.98
C GLU A 141 -28.18 -21.25 -28.40
N ILE A 142 -27.21 -20.72 -29.17
CA ILE A 142 -27.43 -20.35 -30.58
C ILE A 142 -27.82 -21.57 -31.43
N ALA A 143 -27.22 -22.74 -31.18
CA ALA A 143 -27.54 -23.96 -31.90
C ALA A 143 -28.98 -24.43 -31.59
N ASP A 144 -29.38 -24.35 -30.33
CA ASP A 144 -30.75 -24.69 -29.89
C ASP A 144 -31.78 -23.73 -30.51
N VAL A 145 -31.55 -22.42 -30.47
CA VAL A 145 -32.42 -21.44 -31.13
C VAL A 145 -32.55 -21.71 -32.63
N ARG A 146 -31.46 -22.05 -33.33
CA ARG A 146 -31.52 -22.41 -34.75
C ARG A 146 -32.36 -23.67 -35.00
N LYS A 147 -32.27 -24.66 -34.11
CA LYS A 147 -33.07 -25.88 -34.20
C LYS A 147 -34.54 -25.58 -34.01
N ASP A 148 -34.89 -24.77 -33.02
CA ASP A 148 -36.27 -24.35 -32.76
C ASP A 148 -36.83 -23.54 -33.93
N MET A 149 -36.05 -22.62 -34.51
CA MET A 149 -36.44 -21.88 -35.70
C MET A 149 -36.70 -22.80 -36.90
N LYS A 150 -35.88 -23.84 -37.10
CA LYS A 150 -36.09 -24.82 -38.16
C LYS A 150 -37.40 -25.57 -37.97
N ILE A 151 -37.68 -26.03 -36.75
CA ILE A 151 -38.95 -26.70 -36.41
C ILE A 151 -40.15 -25.78 -36.66
N GLN A 152 -40.04 -24.50 -36.28
CA GLN A 152 -41.08 -23.52 -36.55
C GLN A 152 -41.32 -23.30 -38.06
N SER A 153 -40.24 -23.25 -38.87
CA SER A 153 -40.36 -23.15 -40.33
C SER A 153 -41.07 -24.36 -40.92
N GLU A 154 -40.68 -25.58 -40.53
CA GLU A 154 -41.34 -26.83 -40.99
C GLU A 154 -42.82 -26.86 -40.61
N LYS A 155 -43.17 -26.35 -39.42
CA LYS A 155 -44.56 -26.23 -38.98
C LYS A 155 -45.35 -25.22 -39.84
N VAL A 156 -44.74 -24.09 -40.19
CA VAL A 156 -45.34 -23.09 -41.09
C VAL A 156 -45.56 -23.68 -42.49
N ASP A 157 -44.59 -24.41 -43.03
CA ASP A 157 -44.73 -25.08 -44.33
C ASP A 157 -45.88 -26.11 -44.32
N ALA A 158 -46.00 -26.89 -43.25
CA ALA A 158 -47.12 -27.82 -43.07
C ALA A 158 -48.48 -27.11 -43.00
N GLN A 159 -48.56 -25.96 -42.31
CA GLN A 159 -49.76 -25.14 -42.27
C GLN A 159 -50.13 -24.59 -43.66
N PHE A 160 -49.16 -24.13 -44.45
CA PHE A 160 -49.42 -23.68 -45.81
C PHE A 160 -49.90 -24.81 -46.73
N ALA A 161 -49.35 -26.01 -46.59
CA ALA A 161 -49.81 -27.19 -47.33
C ALA A 161 -51.27 -27.54 -47.00
N ASP A 162 -51.64 -27.49 -45.72
CA ASP A 162 -53.02 -27.74 -45.27
C ASP A 162 -54.00 -26.68 -45.80
N VAL A 163 -53.62 -25.40 -45.75
CA VAL A 163 -54.41 -24.30 -46.34
C VAL A 163 -54.61 -24.51 -47.85
N ARG A 164 -53.57 -24.92 -48.59
CA ARG A 164 -53.71 -25.20 -50.03
C ARG A 164 -54.71 -26.33 -50.28
N LYS A 165 -54.67 -27.40 -49.49
CA LYS A 165 -55.62 -28.51 -49.58
C LYS A 165 -57.05 -28.09 -49.24
N ASP A 166 -57.25 -27.24 -48.23
CA ASP A 166 -58.57 -26.67 -47.92
C ASP A 166 -59.09 -25.83 -49.09
N ILE A 167 -58.23 -25.01 -49.69
CA ILE A 167 -58.55 -24.21 -50.89
C ILE A 167 -58.96 -25.11 -52.06
N ASP A 168 -58.19 -26.15 -52.38
CA ASP A 168 -58.50 -27.09 -53.46
C ASP A 168 -59.87 -27.76 -53.22
N THR A 169 -60.11 -28.22 -51.99
CA THR A 169 -61.39 -28.83 -51.58
C THR A 169 -62.57 -27.85 -51.72
N ARG A 170 -62.37 -26.57 -51.39
CA ARG A 170 -63.39 -25.54 -51.57
C ARG A 170 -63.66 -25.26 -53.04
N PHE A 171 -62.63 -25.23 -53.89
CA PHE A 171 -62.81 -25.07 -55.34
C PHE A 171 -63.60 -26.24 -55.94
N GLU A 172 -63.29 -27.49 -55.57
CA GLU A 172 -64.09 -28.65 -56.00
C GLU A 172 -65.57 -28.53 -55.61
N LYS A 173 -65.86 -28.07 -54.38
CA LYS A 173 -67.22 -27.82 -53.92
C LYS A 173 -67.90 -26.71 -54.73
N VAL A 174 -67.19 -25.63 -55.04
CA VAL A 174 -67.69 -24.52 -55.87
C VAL A 174 -67.98 -25.00 -57.29
N ASP A 175 -67.09 -25.80 -57.89
CA ASP A 175 -67.29 -26.38 -59.21
C ASP A 175 -68.51 -27.32 -59.26
N ALA A 176 -68.69 -28.14 -58.22
CA ALA A 176 -69.86 -28.98 -58.05
C ALA A 176 -71.16 -28.14 -57.95
N GLN A 177 -71.15 -27.06 -57.16
CA GLN A 177 -72.27 -26.13 -57.08
C GLN A 177 -72.59 -25.49 -58.44
N PHE A 178 -71.58 -25.08 -59.21
CA PHE A 178 -71.78 -24.55 -60.56
C PHE A 178 -72.32 -25.61 -61.54
N ALA A 179 -71.92 -26.86 -61.41
CA ALA A 179 -72.46 -27.97 -62.21
C ALA A 179 -73.95 -28.19 -61.89
N ASP A 180 -74.32 -28.21 -60.60
CA ASP A 180 -75.70 -28.32 -60.17
C ASP A 180 -76.56 -27.14 -60.65
N ILE A 181 -76.07 -25.90 -60.53
CA ILE A 181 -76.76 -24.71 -61.06
C ILE A 181 -77.00 -24.83 -62.57
N ARG A 182 -75.99 -25.27 -63.35
CA ARG A 182 -76.14 -25.49 -64.79
C ARG A 182 -77.20 -26.54 -65.10
N LYS A 183 -77.20 -27.65 -64.35
CA LYS A 183 -78.19 -28.73 -64.50
C LYS A 183 -79.60 -28.23 -64.19
N ASP A 184 -79.78 -27.50 -63.10
CA ASP A 184 -81.06 -26.92 -62.71
C ASP A 184 -81.56 -25.90 -63.74
N MET A 185 -80.67 -25.08 -64.30
CA MET A 185 -81.00 -24.14 -65.36
C MET A 185 -81.45 -24.86 -66.64
N ASN A 186 -80.74 -25.90 -67.08
CA ASN A 186 -81.12 -26.70 -68.24
C ASN A 186 -82.50 -27.36 -68.03
N ASN A 187 -82.73 -27.97 -66.86
CA ASN A 187 -84.02 -28.56 -66.51
C ASN A 187 -85.16 -27.52 -66.54
N LYS A 188 -84.92 -26.30 -66.05
CA LYS A 188 -85.90 -25.20 -66.13
C LYS A 188 -86.16 -24.76 -67.57
N LEU A 189 -85.12 -24.66 -68.41
CA LEU A 189 -85.25 -24.32 -69.83
C LEU A 189 -86.03 -25.38 -70.60
N GLU A 190 -85.78 -26.67 -70.35
CA GLU A 190 -86.56 -27.76 -70.94
C GLU A 190 -88.04 -27.70 -70.54
N LYS A 191 -88.33 -27.53 -69.24
CA LYS A 191 -89.72 -27.36 -68.76
C LYS A 191 -90.41 -26.15 -69.39
N LEU A 192 -89.70 -25.03 -69.53
CA LEU A 192 -90.18 -23.84 -70.23
C LEU A 192 -90.47 -24.14 -71.70
N GLY A 193 -89.55 -24.81 -72.41
CA GLY A 193 -89.71 -25.20 -73.81
C GLY A 193 -90.90 -26.14 -74.03
N LEU A 194 -91.06 -27.15 -73.17
CA LEU A 194 -92.21 -28.07 -73.21
C LEU A 194 -93.53 -27.33 -72.95
N SER A 195 -93.56 -26.45 -71.94
CA SER A 195 -94.73 -25.62 -71.64
C SER A 195 -95.11 -24.71 -72.81
N LEU A 196 -94.11 -24.07 -73.44
CA LEU A 196 -94.32 -23.24 -74.63
C LEU A 196 -94.88 -24.07 -75.79
N THR A 197 -94.31 -25.25 -76.03
CA THR A 197 -94.73 -26.16 -77.11
C THR A 197 -96.16 -26.65 -76.89
N ILE A 198 -96.51 -27.05 -75.66
CA ILE A 198 -97.87 -27.46 -75.28
C ILE A 198 -98.85 -26.30 -75.49
N LYS A 199 -98.50 -25.09 -75.03
CA LYS A 199 -99.36 -23.90 -75.22
C LYS A 199 -99.54 -23.54 -76.69
N MET A 200 -98.46 -23.56 -77.49
CA MET A 200 -98.51 -23.30 -78.94
C MET A 200 -99.32 -24.36 -79.68
N GLY A 201 -99.11 -25.65 -79.38
CA GLY A 201 -99.88 -26.75 -79.95
C GLY A 201 -101.37 -26.66 -79.60
N GLY A 202 -101.70 -26.30 -78.36
CA GLY A 202 -103.07 -25.99 -77.94
C GLY A 202 -103.69 -24.83 -78.72
N MET A 203 -102.95 -23.72 -78.91
CA MET A 203 -103.39 -22.58 -79.71
C MET A 203 -103.62 -22.95 -81.18
N ILE A 204 -102.69 -23.68 -81.81
CA ILE A 204 -102.83 -24.13 -83.20
C ILE A 204 -104.02 -25.08 -83.33
N GLY A 205 -104.17 -26.03 -82.40
CA GLY A 205 -105.32 -26.94 -82.37
C GLY A 205 -106.65 -26.17 -82.28
N PHE A 206 -106.74 -25.19 -81.37
CA PHE A 206 -107.89 -24.28 -81.29
C PHE A 206 -108.13 -23.52 -82.59
N LEU A 207 -107.07 -23.02 -83.23
CA LEU A 207 -107.16 -22.22 -84.45
C LEU A 207 -107.64 -23.07 -85.63
N VAL A 208 -107.16 -24.31 -85.75
CA VAL A 208 -107.61 -25.29 -86.76
C VAL A 208 -109.08 -25.67 -86.54
N VAL A 209 -109.49 -25.92 -85.29
CA VAL A 209 -110.91 -26.21 -84.96
C VAL A 209 -111.80 -25.00 -85.28
N SER A 210 -111.35 -23.80 -84.93
CA SER A 210 -112.06 -22.55 -85.26
C SER A 210 -112.25 -22.36 -86.76
N ILE A 211 -111.19 -22.56 -87.56
CA ILE A 211 -111.26 -22.47 -89.04
C ILE A 211 -112.18 -23.56 -89.61
N GLY A 212 -112.08 -24.80 -89.11
CA GLY A 212 -112.94 -25.90 -89.53
C GLY A 212 -114.42 -25.66 -89.25
N LEU A 213 -114.76 -25.06 -88.10
CA LEU A 213 -116.11 -24.65 -87.76
C LEU A 213 -116.61 -23.50 -88.66
N MET A 214 -115.76 -22.51 -88.97
CA MET A 214 -116.10 -21.44 -89.92
C MET A 214 -116.36 -21.98 -91.33
N LEU A 215 -115.53 -22.90 -91.84
CA LEU A 215 -115.73 -23.54 -93.15
C LEU A 215 -117.02 -24.38 -93.21
N LYS A 216 -117.44 -24.98 -92.10
CA LYS A 216 -118.69 -25.74 -92.00
C LYS A 216 -119.94 -24.86 -92.01
N TYR A 217 -119.83 -23.61 -91.56
CA TYR A 217 -120.91 -22.61 -91.57
C TYR A 217 -121.02 -21.84 -92.91
N LEU A 218 -120.05 -21.96 -93.82
CA LEU A 218 -120.06 -21.33 -95.16
C LEU A 218 -120.63 -22.23 -96.28
N ARG A 219 -121.26 -23.35 -95.95
CA ARG A 219 -122.05 -24.20 -96.85
C ARG A 219 -123.51 -24.21 -96.42
#